data_AF-A0A1B6GZL8-F1
#
_entry.id   AF-A0A1B6GZL8-F1
#
_cell.length_a   1.000
_cell.length_b   1.000
_cell.length_c   1.000
_cell.angle_alpha   90.00
_cell.angle_beta   90.00
_cell.angle_gamma   90.00
#
_symmetry.space_group_name_H-M   'P 1'
#
loop_
_entity.id
_entity.type
_entity.pdbx_description
1 polymer ?
#
loop_
_entity_poly.entity_id
_entity_poly.type
_entity_poly.pdbx_seq_one_letter_code
_entity_poly.pdbx_strand_id
1 'polypeptide(L)'
;KRTVVSSDLVWPNGLTLDMSSKKLYILDGYWITSCNYDGSGWRLKKPIVRSRVGSVLDTLPESFALTFFNNRLYWTSWMEHTWFSMDVESGDTYSRRITIYNRVEDSVVHHMMGVKAVHPTLQSPSSTPNPCQSAGCS
;
A
#
# COMPACT_ATOMS: atom_id res chain seq x y z
N LYS A 1 1.72 23.33 7.90
CA LYS A 1 1.60 22.25 6.88
C LYS A 1 2.99 22.02 6.28
N ARG A 2 3.47 20.77 6.25
CA ARG A 2 4.76 20.41 5.63
C ARG A 2 4.50 19.39 4.52
N THR A 3 5.08 19.62 3.35
CA THR A 3 5.00 18.70 2.21
C THR A 3 6.11 17.65 2.33
N VAL A 4 5.78 16.38 2.13
CA VAL A 4 6.72 15.25 2.24
C VAL A 4 7.21 14.79 0.87
N VAL A 5 6.30 14.72 -0.11
CA VAL A 5 6.60 14.44 -1.51
C VAL A 5 5.80 15.41 -2.36
N SER A 6 6.45 16.06 -3.34
CA SER A 6 5.82 17.07 -4.20
C SER A 6 6.14 16.93 -5.68
N SER A 7 7.03 16.01 -6.06
CA SER A 7 7.49 15.82 -7.44
C SER A 7 7.38 14.36 -7.86
N ASP A 8 7.39 14.17 -9.17
CA ASP A 8 7.46 12.86 -9.84
C ASP A 8 6.24 11.95 -9.60
N LEU A 9 5.23 12.40 -8.85
CA LEU A 9 3.96 11.70 -8.67
C LEU A 9 3.16 11.66 -9.97
N VAL A 10 2.58 10.50 -10.30
CA VAL A 10 1.73 10.34 -11.49
C VAL A 10 0.25 10.28 -11.09
N TRP A 11 -0.11 9.28 -10.29
CA TRP A 11 -1.43 9.05 -9.75
C TRP A 11 -1.34 8.36 -8.36
N PRO A 12 -0.97 9.10 -7.30
CA PRO A 12 -0.90 8.55 -5.95
C PRO A 12 -2.29 8.20 -5.46
N ASN A 13 -2.55 6.91 -5.26
CA ASN A 13 -3.87 6.37 -4.91
C ASN A 13 -3.86 5.47 -3.67
N GLY A 14 -2.70 4.97 -3.24
CA GLY A 14 -2.56 4.21 -2.00
C GLY A 14 -1.42 4.71 -1.13
N LEU A 15 -1.62 4.72 0.19
CA LEU A 15 -0.61 5.11 1.18
C LEU A 15 -0.68 4.18 2.39
N THR A 16 0.47 3.66 2.80
CA THR A 16 0.59 2.92 4.06
C THR A 16 1.90 3.26 4.77
N LEU A 17 1.93 2.99 6.07
CA LEU A 17 3.03 3.32 6.96
C LEU A 17 3.70 2.04 7.47
N ASP A 18 5.02 2.04 7.52
CA ASP A 18 5.77 1.24 8.48
C ASP A 18 6.19 2.15 9.64
N MET A 19 5.54 1.93 10.79
CA MET A 19 5.79 2.70 12.00
C MET A 19 7.15 2.37 12.63
N SER A 20 7.67 1.16 12.39
CA SER A 20 8.92 0.69 12.99
C SER A 20 10.14 1.29 12.30
N SER A 21 10.18 1.24 10.96
CA SER A 21 11.26 1.83 10.16
C SER A 21 11.03 3.30 9.78
N LYS A 22 9.88 3.88 10.16
CA LYS A 22 9.46 5.25 9.81
C LYS A 22 9.47 5.49 8.30
N LYS A 23 8.91 4.53 7.55
CA LYS A 23 8.79 4.57 6.09
C LYS A 23 7.36 4.72 5.62
N LEU A 24 7.19 5.54 4.59
CA LEU A 24 5.99 5.66 3.79
C LEU A 24 6.13 4.74 2.59
N TYR A 25 5.09 3.97 2.30
CA TYR A 25 4.92 3.28 1.04
C TYR A 25 3.76 3.89 0.28
N ILE A 26 4.01 4.29 -0.96
CA ILE A 26 3.05 4.97 -1.82
C ILE A 26 2.82 4.09 -3.03
N LEU A 27 1.55 3.78 -3.28
CA LEU A 27 1.09 3.28 -4.57
C LEU A 27 0.80 4.50 -5.45
N ASP A 28 1.50 4.58 -6.57
CA ASP A 28 1.47 5.68 -7.52
C ASP A 28 1.24 5.13 -8.93
N GLY A 29 -0.03 5.00 -9.31
CA GLY A 29 -0.46 4.33 -10.53
C GLY A 29 0.10 2.91 -10.64
N TYR A 30 1.13 2.76 -11.47
CA TYR A 30 1.77 1.48 -11.81
C TYR A 30 2.94 1.09 -10.93
N TRP A 31 3.20 1.82 -9.85
CA TRP A 31 4.41 1.67 -9.04
C TRP A 31 4.09 1.65 -7.56
N ILE A 32 4.80 0.80 -6.82
CA ILE A 32 4.89 0.95 -5.37
C ILE A 32 6.30 1.47 -5.04
N THR A 33 6.35 2.64 -4.42
CA THR A 33 7.58 3.35 -4.05
C THR A 33 7.63 3.59 -2.55
N SER A 34 8.77 4.03 -2.02
CA SER A 34 8.93 4.38 -0.62
C SER A 34 9.75 5.63 -0.40
N CYS A 35 9.54 6.26 0.75
CA CYS A 35 10.39 7.29 1.32
C CYS A 35 10.32 7.23 2.85
N ASN A 36 11.21 7.96 3.53
CA ASN A 36 11.10 8.18 4.96
C ASN A 36 9.98 9.18 5.27
N TYR A 37 9.52 9.25 6.52
CA TYR A 37 8.44 10.17 6.94
C TYR A 37 8.74 11.65 6.67
N ASP A 38 10.02 12.03 6.62
CA ASP A 38 10.45 13.40 6.33
C ASP A 38 10.57 13.69 4.81
N GLY A 39 10.34 12.68 3.96
CA GLY A 39 10.42 12.74 2.51
C GLY A 39 11.77 12.30 1.95
N SER A 40 12.78 12.12 2.80
CA SER A 40 14.10 11.68 2.37
C SER A 40 14.04 10.26 1.80
N GLY A 41 14.93 9.96 0.85
CA GLY A 41 14.94 8.65 0.21
C GLY A 41 13.84 8.43 -0.83
N TRP A 42 13.03 9.45 -1.16
CA TRP A 42 12.11 9.41 -2.30
C TRP A 42 12.86 9.06 -3.59
N ARG A 43 12.56 7.89 -4.15
CA ARG A 43 13.24 7.36 -5.34
C ARG A 43 12.25 6.60 -6.23
N LEU A 44 11.40 7.32 -6.96
CA LEU A 44 10.58 6.71 -8.02
C LEU A 44 11.39 5.96 -9.09
N LYS A 45 12.68 6.27 -9.26
CA LYS A 45 13.56 5.55 -10.19
C LYS A 45 13.94 4.13 -9.73
N LYS A 46 13.67 3.74 -8.47
CA LYS A 46 13.84 2.38 -7.93
C LYS A 46 12.56 1.92 -7.23
N PRO A 47 11.46 1.76 -7.99
CA PRO A 47 10.21 1.25 -7.45
C PRO A 47 10.45 -0.15 -6.87
N ILE A 48 9.81 -0.44 -5.75
CA ILE A 48 9.90 -1.74 -5.07
C ILE A 48 9.12 -2.79 -5.88
N VAL A 49 8.01 -2.37 -6.49
CA VAL A 49 7.25 -3.17 -7.46
C VAL A 49 7.16 -2.44 -8.78
N ARG A 50 7.50 -3.13 -9.87
CA ARG A 50 7.26 -2.67 -11.25
C ARG A 50 6.19 -3.53 -11.91
N SER A 51 5.20 -2.88 -12.50
CA SER A 51 4.36 -3.48 -13.53
C SER A 51 5.23 -3.91 -14.72
N ARG A 52 5.26 -5.21 -15.08
CA ARG A 52 5.92 -5.64 -16.33
C ARG A 52 5.00 -5.30 -17.51
N VAL A 53 5.35 -4.27 -18.28
CA VAL A 53 4.70 -3.98 -19.55
C VAL A 53 4.94 -5.16 -20.51
N GLY A 54 3.89 -5.94 -20.79
CA GLY A 54 3.93 -7.05 -21.75
C GLY A 54 3.36 -8.39 -21.26
N SER A 55 3.10 -8.55 -19.97
CA SER A 55 2.33 -9.69 -19.43
C SER A 55 1.03 -9.16 -18.86
N VAL A 56 -0.09 -9.50 -19.47
CA VAL A 56 -1.45 -9.08 -19.08
C VAL A 56 -1.79 -9.47 -17.62
N LEU A 57 -0.99 -10.33 -16.98
CA LEU A 57 -1.18 -10.85 -15.62
C LEU A 57 -0.33 -10.17 -14.53
N ASP A 58 0.62 -9.29 -14.89
CA ASP A 58 1.62 -8.72 -13.95
C ASP A 58 1.54 -7.19 -13.85
N THR A 59 0.39 -6.61 -14.20
CA THR A 59 0.29 -5.16 -14.31
C THR A 59 -0.33 -4.54 -13.05
N LEU A 60 0.29 -3.47 -12.53
CA LEU A 60 -0.26 -2.60 -11.47
C LEU A 60 -1.34 -1.54 -11.90
N PRO A 61 -1.79 -1.37 -13.17
CA PRO A 61 -2.72 -0.30 -13.59
C PRO A 61 -3.98 -0.25 -12.74
N GLU A 62 -4.39 -1.41 -12.25
CA GLU A 62 -5.66 -1.63 -11.59
C GLU A 62 -5.47 -1.80 -10.09
N SER A 63 -4.38 -1.31 -9.50
CA SER A 63 -4.16 -1.41 -8.05
C SER A 63 -4.86 -0.26 -7.30
N PHE A 64 -5.59 -0.50 -6.20
CA PHE A 64 -6.28 0.59 -5.46
C PHE A 64 -5.64 0.88 -4.12
N ALA A 65 -5.85 -0.03 -3.18
CA ALA A 65 -5.50 0.15 -1.79
C ALA A 65 -4.22 -0.62 -1.49
N LEU A 66 -3.42 -0.06 -0.60
CA LEU A 66 -2.12 -0.58 -0.16
C LEU A 66 -2.11 -0.64 1.37
N THR A 67 -1.62 -1.75 1.94
CA THR A 67 -1.36 -1.85 3.38
C THR A 67 -0.04 -2.59 3.63
N PHE A 68 0.64 -2.25 4.72
CA PHE A 68 1.90 -2.85 5.13
C PHE A 68 1.71 -3.59 6.46
N PHE A 69 2.22 -4.81 6.54
CA PHE A 69 2.27 -5.58 7.79
C PHE A 69 3.33 -6.67 7.72
N ASN A 70 4.08 -6.89 8.81
CA ASN A 70 5.11 -7.93 8.93
C ASN A 70 6.05 -8.01 7.71
N ASN A 71 6.70 -6.89 7.39
CA ASN A 71 7.65 -6.77 6.28
C ASN A 71 7.07 -7.03 4.89
N ARG A 72 5.74 -7.06 4.76
CA ARG A 72 5.04 -7.30 3.50
C ARG A 72 4.12 -6.17 3.13
N LEU A 73 4.11 -5.86 1.85
CA LEU A 73 3.13 -4.99 1.22
C LEU A 73 2.01 -5.84 0.64
N TYR A 74 0.79 -5.37 0.81
CA TYR A 74 -0.43 -5.99 0.34
C TYR A 74 -1.22 -4.95 -0.45
N TRP A 75 -1.64 -5.29 -1.66
CA TRP A 75 -2.47 -4.39 -2.46
C TRP A 75 -3.58 -5.13 -3.19
N THR A 76 -4.64 -4.40 -3.47
CA THR A 76 -5.84 -4.91 -4.15
C THR A 76 -5.80 -4.58 -5.62
N SER A 77 -6.29 -5.48 -6.47
CA SER A 77 -6.56 -5.21 -7.89
C SER A 77 -8.06 -5.26 -8.18
N TRP A 78 -8.57 -4.25 -8.88
CA TRP A 78 -10.01 -4.07 -9.09
C TRP A 78 -10.49 -4.91 -10.26
N MET A 79 -9.63 -5.20 -11.24
CA MET A 79 -9.92 -6.10 -12.37
C MET A 79 -9.81 -7.59 -12.00
N GLU A 80 -8.86 -7.96 -11.14
CA GLU A 80 -8.58 -9.38 -10.87
C GLU A 80 -9.32 -9.96 -9.66
N HIS A 81 -10.09 -9.15 -8.93
CA HIS A 81 -10.76 -9.57 -7.68
C HIS A 81 -9.84 -10.33 -6.72
N THR A 82 -8.57 -9.93 -6.73
CA THR A 82 -7.49 -10.55 -5.99
C THR A 82 -6.74 -9.47 -5.25
N TRP A 83 -6.03 -9.89 -4.22
CA TRP A 83 -4.93 -9.10 -3.69
C TRP A 83 -3.62 -9.80 -3.96
N PHE A 84 -2.58 -9.00 -3.90
CA PHE A 84 -1.21 -9.40 -4.10
C PHE A 84 -0.43 -9.11 -2.83
N SER A 85 0.64 -9.87 -2.60
CA SER A 85 1.58 -9.56 -1.53
C SER A 85 3.02 -9.73 -1.96
N MET A 86 3.87 -8.89 -1.42
CA MET A 86 5.31 -8.94 -1.65
C MET A 86 6.05 -8.66 -0.34
N ASP A 87 7.13 -9.38 -0.11
CA ASP A 87 8.07 -9.10 0.96
C ASP A 87 9.05 -7.98 0.54
N VAL A 88 9.19 -6.97 1.40
CA VAL A 88 9.94 -5.75 1.09
C VAL A 88 11.46 -5.97 1.04
N GLU A 89 11.98 -6.94 1.80
CA GLU A 89 13.42 -7.21 1.89
C GLU A 89 13.93 -8.00 0.70
N SER A 90 13.21 -9.07 0.35
CA SER A 90 13.54 -9.90 -0.81
C SER A 90 13.38 -9.13 -2.13
N GLY A 91 12.50 -8.12 -2.16
CA GLY A 91 12.13 -7.42 -3.38
C GLY A 91 11.62 -8.37 -4.46
N ASP A 92 11.14 -9.56 -4.05
CA ASP A 92 10.78 -10.61 -4.96
C ASP A 92 9.56 -10.15 -5.78
N THR A 93 9.81 -9.87 -7.05
CA THR A 93 8.79 -9.41 -7.99
C THR A 93 7.68 -10.43 -8.22
N TYR A 94 7.84 -11.68 -7.75
CA TYR A 94 6.76 -12.66 -7.70
C TYR A 94 5.79 -12.32 -6.57
N SER A 95 4.95 -11.32 -6.85
CA SER A 95 3.82 -11.01 -5.98
C SER A 95 2.95 -12.26 -5.83
N ARG A 96 2.77 -12.72 -4.59
CA ARG A 96 1.92 -13.88 -4.32
C ARG A 96 0.48 -13.44 -4.48
N ARG A 97 -0.17 -13.89 -5.55
CA ARG A 97 -1.60 -13.68 -5.80
C ARG A 97 -2.42 -14.51 -4.81
N ILE A 98 -3.32 -13.85 -4.11
CA ILE A 98 -4.26 -14.50 -3.19
C ILE A 98 -5.67 -14.13 -3.63
N THR A 99 -6.29 -15.08 -4.33
CA THR A 99 -7.65 -14.97 -4.83
C THR A 99 -8.63 -15.15 -3.67
N ILE A 100 -9.44 -14.13 -3.38
CA ILE A 100 -10.48 -14.20 -2.35
C ILE A 100 -11.77 -14.79 -2.91
N TYR A 101 -12.09 -14.46 -4.17
CA TYR A 101 -13.29 -14.94 -4.84
C TYR A 101 -12.92 -15.66 -6.13
N ASN A 102 -13.23 -16.95 -6.18
CA ASN A 102 -13.18 -17.73 -7.40
C ASN A 102 -14.63 -17.92 -7.84
N ARG A 103 -15.19 -16.99 -8.62
CA ARG A 103 -16.60 -17.09 -9.04
C ARG A 103 -16.72 -17.22 -10.54
N VAL A 104 -17.11 -18.44 -10.92
CA VAL A 104 -17.50 -18.86 -12.26
C VAL A 104 -18.93 -18.41 -12.61
N GLU A 105 -19.72 -17.83 -11.69
CA GLU A 105 -21.18 -17.73 -11.93
C GLU A 105 -21.96 -16.47 -11.47
N ASP A 106 -21.36 -15.42 -10.90
CA ASP A 106 -22.17 -14.25 -10.49
C ASP A 106 -21.77 -12.97 -11.22
N SER A 107 -22.70 -12.44 -11.99
CA SER A 107 -22.59 -11.27 -12.88
C SER A 107 -22.42 -9.92 -12.16
N VAL A 108 -21.94 -9.92 -10.92
CA VAL A 108 -21.69 -8.71 -10.12
C VAL A 108 -20.20 -8.56 -9.86
N VAL A 109 -19.55 -7.73 -10.68
CA VAL A 109 -18.14 -7.34 -10.56
C VAL A 109 -18.00 -6.39 -9.36
N HIS A 110 -17.61 -6.92 -8.20
CA HIS A 110 -17.28 -6.09 -7.03
C HIS A 110 -15.82 -5.65 -7.07
N HIS A 111 -15.58 -4.37 -7.35
CA HIS A 111 -14.24 -3.77 -7.30
C HIS A 111 -13.69 -3.78 -5.86
N MET A 112 -12.49 -4.34 -5.67
CA MET A 112 -11.81 -4.34 -4.37
C MET A 112 -11.17 -2.97 -4.10
N MET A 113 -11.93 -2.07 -3.48
CA MET A 113 -11.52 -0.67 -3.23
C MET A 113 -10.87 -0.46 -1.86
N GLY A 114 -10.44 -1.51 -1.16
CA GLY A 114 -9.95 -1.33 0.19
C GLY A 114 -9.20 -2.55 0.72
N VAL A 115 -8.11 -2.29 1.43
CA VAL A 115 -7.42 -3.29 2.24
C VAL A 115 -6.79 -2.60 3.44
N LYS A 116 -6.89 -3.24 4.61
CA LYS A 116 -6.26 -2.75 5.83
C LYS A 116 -5.77 -3.91 6.67
N ALA A 117 -4.50 -3.89 7.05
CA ALA A 117 -3.99 -4.78 8.08
C ALA A 117 -4.51 -4.34 9.46
N VAL A 118 -5.11 -5.28 10.19
CA VAL A 118 -5.66 -5.06 11.52
C VAL A 118 -4.93 -6.01 12.47
N HIS A 119 -4.07 -5.44 13.31
CA HIS A 119 -3.32 -6.19 14.31
C HIS A 119 -3.05 -5.29 15.53
N PRO A 120 -3.08 -5.79 16.77
CA PRO A 120 -2.82 -4.98 17.95
C PRO A 120 -1.49 -4.22 17.91
N THR A 121 -0.46 -4.79 17.31
CA THR A 121 0.85 -4.12 17.19
C THR A 121 0.82 -2.88 16.28
N LEU A 122 -0.07 -2.87 15.28
CA LEU A 122 -0.28 -1.71 14.39
C LEU A 122 -1.13 -0.61 15.04
N GLN A 123 -1.78 -0.94 16.16
CA GLN A 123 -2.68 -0.07 16.90
C GLN A 123 -2.21 0.05 18.35
N SER A 124 -0.91 -0.17 18.58
CA SER A 124 -0.35 -0.19 19.92
C SER A 124 -0.77 1.09 20.63
N PRO A 125 -1.42 1.00 21.82
CA PRO A 125 -1.75 2.18 22.57
C PRO A 125 -0.45 2.94 22.79
N SER A 126 -0.42 4.22 22.40
CA SER A 126 0.73 5.05 22.66
C SER A 126 1.02 5.01 24.16
N SER A 127 2.29 4.88 24.54
CA SER A 127 2.70 4.96 25.95
C SER A 127 2.27 6.27 26.60
N THR A 128 2.04 7.30 25.78
CA THR A 128 1.38 8.55 26.14
C THR A 128 -0.14 8.43 25.94
N PRO A 129 -0.97 8.81 26.93
CA PRO A 129 -2.41 8.98 26.74
C PRO A 129 -2.70 9.89 25.55
N ASN A 130 -3.82 9.66 24.85
CA ASN A 130 -4.23 10.50 23.73
C ASN A 130 -4.42 11.95 24.22
N PRO A 131 -3.56 12.92 23.83
CA PRO A 131 -3.63 14.28 24.35
C PRO A 131 -4.93 14.97 23.96
N CYS A 132 -5.57 14.54 22.87
CA CYS A 132 -6.83 15.08 22.39
C CYS A 132 -8.04 14.63 23.22
N GLN A 133 -7.94 13.54 24.00
CA GLN A 133 -9.07 12.97 24.73
C GLN A 133 -9.64 13.93 25.78
N SER A 134 -8.81 14.83 26.31
CA SER A 134 -9.20 15.83 27.31
C SER A 134 -8.81 17.26 26.88
N ALA A 135 -8.48 17.49 25.62
CA ALA A 135 -7.91 18.77 25.17
C ALA A 135 -8.91 19.93 25.12
N GLY A 136 -10.23 19.66 25.13
CA GLY A 136 -11.27 20.69 25.17
C GLY A 136 -11.20 21.72 24.04
N CYS A 137 -10.63 21.36 22.89
CA CYS A 137 -10.47 22.28 21.76
C CYS A 137 -11.82 22.61 21.12
N SER A 138 -11.99 23.87 20.71
CA SER A 138 -13.18 24.47 20.09
C SER A 138 -13.35 24.12 18.63
#